data_AF-G3IT44-F1
#
_entry.id   AF-G3IT44-F1
#
_cell.length_a   1.000
_cell.length_b   1.000
_cell.length_c   1.000
_cell.angle_alpha   90.00
_cell.angle_beta   90.00
_cell.angle_gamma   90.00
#
_symmetry.space_group_name_H-M   'P 1'
#
loop_
_entity.id
_entity.type
_entity.pdbx_description
1 polymer ?
#
loop_
_entity_poly.entity_id
_entity_poly.type
_entity_poly.pdbx_seq_one_letter_code
_entity_poly.pdbx_strand_id
1 'polypeptide(L)'
;MNESNGCDIAREKVNLETSQIAWKELQRFFAAGAAVFVASDLDLVDVAYQFSIDNKDQVALWMQSNQVALVSDQQAADWFEADAEVWAVVVKPWILVQE
;
A
#
# COMPACT_ATOMS: atom_id res chain seq x y z
N MET A 1 -29.81 16.01 8.76
CA MET A 1 -29.71 14.54 8.67
C MET A 1 -29.75 14.20 7.20
N ASN A 2 -28.61 13.85 6.59
CA ASN A 2 -28.34 12.55 5.98
C ASN A 2 -27.15 12.63 5.00
N GLU A 3 -26.29 11.60 5.06
CA GLU A 3 -25.57 11.01 3.92
C GLU A 3 -24.21 11.60 3.46
N SER A 4 -23.21 11.62 4.35
CA SER A 4 -21.81 11.56 3.89
C SER A 4 -20.91 10.56 4.65
N ASN A 5 -21.42 9.92 5.71
CA ASN A 5 -20.58 9.20 6.67
C ASN A 5 -20.17 7.76 6.26
N GLY A 6 -20.34 7.38 5.00
CA GLY A 6 -19.92 6.05 4.51
C GLY A 6 -18.45 6.00 4.07
N CYS A 7 -17.89 7.12 3.62
CA CYS A 7 -16.54 7.18 3.04
C CYS A 7 -15.44 7.38 4.11
N ASP A 8 -15.75 8.08 5.20
CA ASP A 8 -14.76 8.38 6.26
C ASP A 8 -14.43 7.19 7.16
N ILE A 9 -15.39 6.30 7.44
CA ILE A 9 -15.13 5.12 8.30
C ILE A 9 -14.12 4.17 7.66
N ALA A 10 -14.11 4.06 6.32
CA ALA A 10 -13.15 3.22 5.62
C ALA A 10 -11.73 3.83 5.66
N ARG A 11 -11.61 5.16 5.45
CA ARG A 11 -10.33 5.86 5.54
C ARG A 11 -9.78 5.87 6.96
N GLU A 12 -10.60 6.10 7.99
CA GLU A 12 -10.15 6.10 9.39
C GLU A 12 -9.67 4.71 9.86
N LYS A 13 -10.32 3.63 9.41
CA LYS A 13 -9.85 2.26 9.69
C LYS A 13 -8.51 1.98 9.03
N VAL A 14 -8.37 2.32 7.75
CA VAL A 14 -7.12 2.16 7.02
C VAL A 14 -6.00 3.03 7.61
N ASN A 15 -6.32 4.22 8.11
CA ASN A 15 -5.36 5.10 8.79
C ASN A 15 -4.88 4.52 10.13
N LEU A 16 -5.69 3.71 10.82
CA LEU A 16 -5.27 2.95 12.00
C LEU A 16 -4.45 1.70 11.65
N GLU A 17 -4.59 1.20 10.41
CA GLU A 17 -3.84 0.05 9.87
C GLU A 17 -2.58 0.48 9.11
N THR A 18 -2.37 1.79 8.95
CA THR A 18 -1.19 2.39 8.33
C THR A 18 -0.17 2.68 9.42
N SER A 19 1.05 2.15 9.29
CA SER A 19 2.12 2.38 10.25
C SER A 19 3.46 2.43 9.53
N GLN A 20 4.33 3.33 9.99
CA GLN A 20 5.72 3.34 9.54
C GLN A 20 6.46 2.19 10.23
N ILE A 21 7.10 1.35 9.43
CA ILE A 21 7.83 0.17 9.89
C ILE A 21 9.06 -0.03 9.01
N ALA A 22 10.12 -0.57 9.60
CA ALA A 22 11.31 -0.96 8.84
C ALA A 22 10.92 -1.97 7.77
N TRP A 23 11.35 -1.74 6.53
CA TRP A 23 11.10 -2.64 5.40
C TRP A 23 11.55 -4.09 5.69
N LYS A 24 12.55 -4.26 6.55
CA LYS A 24 13.03 -5.58 7.03
C LYS A 24 11.93 -6.44 7.65
N GLU A 25 10.99 -5.83 8.38
CA GLU A 25 9.86 -6.54 9.00
C GLU A 25 8.83 -7.01 7.96
N LEU A 26 8.80 -6.34 6.80
CA LEU A 26 7.87 -6.62 5.71
C LEU A 26 8.36 -7.71 4.76
N GLN A 27 9.62 -8.17 4.90
CA GLN A 27 10.22 -9.25 4.12
C GLN A 27 9.35 -10.52 4.09
N ARG A 28 8.64 -10.83 5.18
CA ARG A 28 7.69 -11.96 5.23
C ARG A 28 6.53 -11.83 4.24
N PHE A 29 6.05 -10.61 4.00
CA PHE A 29 4.94 -10.35 3.08
C PHE A 29 5.44 -10.25 1.64
N PHE A 30 6.62 -9.66 1.45
CA PHE A 30 7.31 -9.68 0.17
C PHE A 30 7.58 -11.12 -0.30
N ALA A 31 8.09 -11.98 0.59
CA ALA A 31 8.30 -13.42 0.30
C ALA A 31 6.99 -14.17 -0.02
N ALA A 32 5.85 -13.70 0.50
CA ALA A 32 4.53 -14.23 0.15
C ALA A 32 3.99 -13.69 -1.19
N GLY A 33 4.71 -12.78 -1.87
CA GLY A 33 4.28 -12.12 -3.09
C GLY A 33 3.14 -11.13 -2.87
N ALA A 34 2.92 -10.68 -1.64
CA ALA A 34 1.80 -9.82 -1.26
C ALA A 34 2.18 -8.33 -1.15
N ALA A 35 3.44 -7.96 -1.38
CA ALA A 35 3.93 -6.60 -1.23
C ALA A 35 3.79 -5.76 -2.50
N VAL A 36 3.06 -4.66 -2.39
CA VAL A 36 2.77 -3.72 -3.45
C VAL A 36 3.41 -2.38 -3.11
N PHE A 37 4.30 -1.89 -3.96
CA PHE A 37 4.80 -0.53 -3.90
C PHE A 37 3.77 0.47 -4.42
N VAL A 38 3.61 1.55 -3.69
CA VAL A 38 2.79 2.71 -4.04
C VAL A 38 3.71 3.93 -4.08
N ALA A 39 3.72 4.63 -5.21
CA ALA A 39 4.47 5.86 -5.36
C ALA A 39 3.96 6.94 -4.39
N SER A 40 4.87 7.79 -3.89
CA SER A 40 4.55 8.87 -2.95
C SER A 40 3.63 9.97 -3.54
N ASP A 41 3.36 9.91 -4.86
CA ASP A 41 2.39 10.76 -5.55
C ASP A 41 0.93 10.32 -5.28
N LEU A 42 0.73 9.07 -4.83
CA LEU A 42 -0.57 8.53 -4.45
C LEU A 42 -0.74 8.49 -2.93
N ASP A 43 -1.98 8.68 -2.50
CA ASP A 43 -2.34 8.56 -1.10
C ASP A 43 -2.51 7.09 -0.72
N LEU A 44 -1.69 6.61 0.23
CA LEU A 44 -1.69 5.22 0.67
C LEU A 44 -3.08 4.75 1.13
N VAL A 45 -3.86 5.64 1.74
CA VAL A 45 -5.21 5.35 2.24
C VAL A 45 -6.19 5.22 1.08
N ASP A 46 -6.09 6.07 0.07
CA ASP A 46 -6.93 5.98 -1.13
C ASP A 46 -6.63 4.70 -1.91
N VAL A 47 -5.35 4.38 -2.12
CA VAL A 47 -4.94 3.13 -2.78
C VAL A 47 -5.44 1.92 -1.99
N ALA A 48 -5.24 1.90 -0.68
CA ALA A 48 -5.75 0.83 0.18
C ALA A 48 -7.28 0.67 0.09
N TYR A 49 -8.01 1.78 0.02
CA TYR A 49 -9.46 1.77 -0.19
C TYR A 49 -9.84 1.17 -1.54
N GLN A 50 -9.22 1.62 -2.64
CA GLN A 50 -9.47 1.07 -3.98
C GLN A 50 -9.15 -0.43 -4.06
N PHE A 51 -8.07 -0.88 -3.40
CA PHE A 51 -7.75 -2.30 -3.28
C PHE A 51 -8.79 -3.06 -2.44
N SER A 52 -9.29 -2.48 -1.35
CA SER A 52 -10.32 -3.10 -0.51
C SER A 52 -11.65 -3.31 -1.24
N ILE A 53 -11.98 -2.47 -2.22
CA ILE A 53 -13.18 -2.62 -3.05
C ILE A 53 -12.93 -3.38 -4.36
N ASP A 54 -11.74 -3.97 -4.53
CA ASP A 54 -11.30 -4.70 -5.74
C ASP A 54 -11.44 -3.85 -7.03
N ASN A 55 -11.11 -2.56 -6.97
CA ASN A 55 -11.24 -1.65 -8.12
C ASN A 55 -10.12 -1.86 -9.14
N LYS A 56 -10.30 -2.84 -10.02
CA LYS A 56 -9.33 -3.21 -11.05
C LYS A 56 -9.07 -2.12 -12.08
N ASP A 57 -10.06 -1.28 -12.41
CA ASP A 57 -9.91 -0.19 -13.37
C ASP A 57 -8.91 0.86 -12.86
N GLN A 58 -9.03 1.26 -11.59
CA GLN A 58 -8.07 2.19 -10.97
C GLN A 58 -6.68 1.57 -10.82
N VAL A 59 -6.61 0.31 -10.35
CA VAL A 59 -5.32 -0.39 -10.21
C VAL A 59 -4.62 -0.53 -11.56
N ALA A 60 -5.35 -0.83 -12.64
CA ALA A 60 -4.78 -0.91 -13.98
C ALA A 60 -4.28 0.46 -14.48
N LEU A 61 -4.95 1.56 -14.12
CA LEU A 61 -4.49 2.92 -14.44
C LEU A 61 -3.18 3.24 -13.71
N TRP A 62 -3.10 2.94 -12.41
CA TRP A 62 -1.88 3.17 -11.64
C TRP A 62 -0.70 2.31 -12.08
N MET A 63 -0.95 1.06 -12.46
CA MET A 63 0.07 0.19 -13.05
C MET A 63 0.60 0.78 -14.38
N GLN A 64 -0.28 1.30 -15.24
CA GLN A 64 0.13 1.95 -16.49
C GLN A 64 0.91 3.25 -16.26
N SER A 65 0.54 4.02 -15.25
CA SER A 65 1.25 5.23 -14.84
C SER A 65 2.50 4.95 -14.01
N ASN A 66 2.84 3.67 -13.78
CA ASN A 66 3.97 3.25 -12.96
C ASN A 66 3.91 3.77 -11.50
N GLN A 67 2.70 4.09 -11.02
CA GLN A 67 2.44 4.60 -9.67
C GLN A 67 2.17 3.47 -8.66
N VAL A 68 1.63 2.33 -9.12
CA VAL A 68 1.45 1.14 -8.30
C VAL A 68 2.10 -0.04 -9.00
N ALA A 69 3.01 -0.72 -8.31
CA ALA A 69 3.73 -1.87 -8.85
C ALA A 69 3.99 -2.89 -7.74
N LEU A 70 4.27 -4.13 -8.10
CA LEU A 70 4.83 -5.07 -7.12
C LEU A 70 6.24 -4.60 -6.75
N VAL A 71 6.58 -4.70 -5.46
CA VAL A 71 7.96 -4.42 -5.04
C VAL A 71 8.87 -5.36 -5.81
N SER A 72 9.87 -4.82 -6.50
CA SER A 72 10.85 -5.62 -7.23
C SER A 72 11.95 -6.10 -6.29
N ASP A 73 12.57 -7.24 -6.55
CA ASP A 73 13.68 -7.77 -5.74
C ASP A 73 14.80 -6.74 -5.53
N GLN A 74 15.09 -5.94 -6.56
CA GLN A 74 16.12 -4.90 -6.48
C GLN A 74 15.74 -3.79 -5.49
N GLN A 75 14.47 -3.36 -5.50
CA GLN A 75 13.95 -2.29 -4.65
C GLN A 75 13.77 -2.79 -3.21
N ALA A 76 13.33 -4.04 -3.06
CA ALA A 76 13.32 -4.75 -1.79
C ALA A 76 14.72 -4.88 -1.19
N ALA A 77 15.74 -5.20 -1.98
CA ALA A 77 17.11 -5.28 -1.53
C ALA A 77 17.65 -3.91 -1.11
N ASP A 78 17.40 -2.87 -1.92
CA ASP A 78 17.85 -1.50 -1.66
C ASP A 78 17.31 -0.97 -0.32
N TRP A 79 16.00 -1.06 -0.10
CA TRP A 79 15.39 -0.68 1.19
C TRP A 79 15.86 -1.54 2.35
N PHE A 80 16.18 -2.82 2.11
CA PHE A 80 16.69 -3.71 3.14
C PHE A 80 18.12 -3.35 3.54
N GLU A 81 18.99 -3.06 2.57
CA GLU A 81 20.37 -2.64 2.80
C GLU A 81 20.44 -1.24 3.43
N ALA A 82 19.56 -0.33 2.99
CA ALA A 82 19.45 1.03 3.50
C ALA A 82 18.79 1.14 4.89
N ASP A 83 18.25 0.03 5.43
CA ASP A 83 17.42 0.04 6.64
C ASP A 83 16.28 1.08 6.54
N ALA A 84 15.66 1.16 5.36
CA ALA A 84 14.67 2.18 5.06
C ALA A 84 13.37 1.92 5.86
N GLU A 85 12.85 3.00 6.43
CA GLU A 85 11.55 3.03 7.09
C GLU A 85 10.48 3.38 6.06
N VAL A 86 9.56 2.45 5.82
CA VAL A 86 8.48 2.62 4.84
C VAL A 86 7.15 2.70 5.56
N TRP A 87 6.21 3.43 4.97
CA TRP A 87 4.82 3.35 5.36
C TRP A 87 4.22 2.06 4.85
N ALA A 88 3.57 1.29 5.72
CA ALA A 88 2.93 0.04 5.35
C ALA A 88 1.46 0.04 5.79
N VAL A 89 0.59 -0.46 4.90
CA VAL A 89 -0.84 -0.65 5.18
C VAL A 89 -1.29 -2.02 4.72
N VAL A 90 -2.02 -2.72 5.60
CA VAL A 90 -2.46 -4.09 5.35
C VAL A 90 -3.86 -4.08 4.74
N VAL A 91 -3.99 -4.59 3.51
CA VAL A 91 -5.27 -4.72 2.81
C VAL A 91 -5.40 -6.15 2.32
N LYS A 92 -6.00 -7.02 3.14
CA LYS A 92 -6.03 -8.46 2.88
C LYS A 92 -6.47 -8.80 1.45
N PRO A 93 -5.71 -9.64 0.71
CA PRO A 93 -4.52 -10.38 1.13
C PRO A 93 -3.17 -9.63 0.97
N TRP A 94 -3.16 -8.38 0.51
CA TRP A 94 -2.01 -7.57 0.13
C TRP A 94 -1.48 -6.68 1.27
N ILE A 95 -0.24 -6.22 1.13
CA ILE A 95 0.35 -5.13 1.91
C ILE A 95 0.84 -4.07 0.94
N LEU A 96 0.42 -2.83 1.15
CA LEU A 96 0.87 -1.70 0.34
C LEU A 96 1.96 -0.98 1.12
N VAL A 97 3.02 -0.62 0.43
CA VAL A 97 4.19 0.06 1.00
C VAL A 97 4.54 1.31 0.21
N GLN A 98 5.04 2.32 0.90
CA GLN A 98 5.45 3.60 0.33
C GLN A 98 6.67 4.14 1.07
N GLU A 99 7.58 4.76 0.33
CA GLU A 99 8.73 5.50 0.87
C GLU A 99 8.33 6.88 1.39
#